data_AF-A0A7Z9WBY6-F1
#
_entry.id   AF-A0A7Z9WBY6-F1
#
_cell.length_a   1.000
_cell.length_b   1.000
_cell.length_c   1.000
_cell.angle_alpha   90.00
_cell.angle_beta   90.00
_cell.angle_gamma   90.00
#
_symmetry.space_group_name_H-M   'P 1'
#
loop_
_entity.id
_entity.type
_entity.pdbx_description
1 polymer ?
#
loop_
_entity_poly.entity_id
_entity_poly.type
_entity_poly.pdbx_seq_one_letter_code
_entity_poly.pdbx_strand_id
1 'polypeptide(L)'
;MRPRWTTTILTFLLFWGLGLSWLRADIYRYRDEKGVWHFTNIRSDARYKLYIKTPKGSPDRYIKKYGDIIAQASRRFGVEESLIKAVIKAESDFDPRAV
;
A
#
# COMPACT_ATOMS: atom_id res chain seq x y z
N MET A 1 43.98 -14.13 -8.69
CA MET A 1 43.67 -12.87 -7.98
C MET A 1 42.26 -12.43 -8.38
N ARG A 2 41.27 -12.47 -7.47
CA ARG A 2 39.88 -12.11 -7.80
C ARG A 2 39.69 -10.58 -7.66
N PRO A 3 39.07 -9.90 -8.64
CA PRO A 3 38.98 -8.43 -8.65
C PRO A 3 38.10 -7.93 -7.49
N ARG A 4 38.65 -7.06 -6.63
CA ARG A 4 38.00 -6.49 -5.42
C ARG A 4 36.82 -5.55 -5.73
N TRP A 5 36.57 -5.26 -7.00
CA TRP A 5 35.52 -4.36 -7.49
C TRP A 5 34.14 -5.05 -7.55
N THR A 6 34.11 -6.39 -7.68
CA THR A 6 32.84 -7.13 -7.74
C THR A 6 32.11 -7.12 -6.40
N THR A 7 32.86 -7.22 -5.30
CA THR A 7 32.31 -7.11 -3.93
C THR A 7 31.80 -5.70 -3.63
N THR A 8 32.45 -4.64 -4.12
CA THR A 8 32.01 -3.26 -3.90
C THR A 8 30.70 -2.95 -4.64
N ILE A 9 30.58 -3.43 -5.88
CA ILE A 9 29.35 -3.28 -6.68
C ILE A 9 28.19 -4.06 -6.04
N LEU A 10 28.45 -5.29 -5.57
CA LEU A 10 27.46 -6.10 -4.86
C LEU A 10 26.96 -5.44 -3.57
N THR A 11 27.84 -4.81 -2.78
CA THR A 11 27.42 -4.07 -1.57
C THR A 11 26.62 -2.82 -1.87
N PHE A 12 26.90 -2.13 -2.98
CA PHE A 12 26.17 -0.92 -3.38
C PHE A 12 24.74 -1.25 -3.86
N LEU A 13 24.58 -2.36 -4.59
CA LEU A 13 23.27 -2.87 -5.00
C LEU A 13 22.45 -3.37 -3.80
N LEU A 14 23.08 -3.96 -2.79
CA LEU A 14 22.41 -4.41 -1.56
C LEU A 14 21.87 -3.24 -0.73
N PHE A 15 22.59 -2.10 -0.71
CA PHE A 15 22.17 -0.90 0.02
C PHE A 15 21.02 -0.14 -0.66
N TRP A 16 20.92 -0.19 -1.99
CA TRP A 16 19.83 0.44 -2.74
C TRP A 16 18.51 -0.37 -2.66
N GLY A 17 18.59 -1.68 -2.40
CA GLY A 17 17.43 -2.58 -2.39
C GLY A 17 16.54 -2.54 -1.14
N LEU A 18 16.99 -1.93 -0.03
CA LEU A 18 16.30 -2.00 1.26
C LEU A 18 15.35 -0.82 1.56
N GLY A 19 15.22 0.13 0.63
CA GLY A 19 14.49 1.40 0.83
C GLY A 19 13.08 1.43 0.26
N LEU A 20 12.31 0.34 0.29
CA LEU A 20 10.89 0.36 -0.10
C LEU A 20 10.00 0.40 1.14
N SER A 21 10.16 1.44 1.96
CA SER A 21 9.21 1.73 3.03
C SER A 21 7.89 2.15 2.39
N TRP A 22 6.81 1.45 2.76
CA TRP A 22 5.46 1.74 2.30
C TRP A 22 5.08 3.18 2.60
N LEU A 23 5.12 4.04 1.57
CA LEU A 23 4.72 5.43 1.65
C LEU A 23 3.22 5.52 1.93
N ARG A 24 2.87 5.76 3.19
CA ARG A 24 1.53 6.23 3.57
C ARG A 24 1.50 7.74 3.36
N ALA A 25 0.64 8.21 2.45
CA ALA A 25 0.52 9.63 2.10
C ALA A 25 -0.53 10.37 2.97
N ASP A 26 -0.70 9.95 4.22
CA ASP A 26 -1.57 10.67 5.15
C ASP A 26 -0.90 12.01 5.53
N ILE A 27 -1.65 13.10 5.46
CA ILE A 27 -1.16 14.44 5.79
C ILE A 27 -1.61 14.78 7.20
N TYR A 28 -0.65 15.12 8.06
CA TYR A 28 -0.88 15.61 9.41
C TYR A 28 -0.61 17.11 9.48
N ARG A 29 -1.30 17.79 10.41
CA ARG A 29 -1.12 19.22 10.66
C ARG A 29 -0.89 19.52 12.14
N TYR A 30 -0.14 20.58 12.39
CA TYR A 30 0.05 21.19 13.71
C TYR A 30 0.05 22.71 13.57
N ARG A 31 -0.51 23.42 14.55
CA ARG A 31 -0.43 24.88 14.63
C ARG A 31 0.47 25.26 15.79
N ASP A 32 1.53 26.00 15.52
CA ASP A 32 2.44 26.46 16.56
C ASP A 32 1.89 27.65 17.36
N GLU A 33 2.64 28.06 18.39
CA GLU A 33 2.29 29.17 19.28
C GLU A 33 2.22 30.53 18.56
N LYS A 34 2.93 30.69 17.44
CA LYS A 34 2.90 31.88 16.58
C LYS A 34 1.73 31.84 15.58
N GLY A 35 0.93 30.77 15.62
CA GLY A 35 -0.23 30.59 14.79
C GLY A 35 0.04 30.04 13.38
N VAL A 36 1.28 29.61 13.09
CA VAL A 36 1.70 29.07 11.78
C VAL A 36 1.33 27.59 11.66
N TRP A 37 0.83 27.18 10.50
CA TRP A 37 0.49 25.79 10.19
C TRP A 37 1.69 25.02 9.64
N HIS A 38 1.97 23.87 10.24
CA HIS A 38 2.98 22.90 9.83
C HIS A 38 2.31 21.64 9.31
N PHE A 39 2.78 21.11 8.18
CA PHE A 39 2.27 19.88 7.56
C PHE A 39 3.38 18.83 7.42
N THR A 40 3.04 17.56 7.58
CA THR A 40 3.99 16.44 7.46
C THR A 40 3.29 15.15 7.01
N ASN A 41 4.04 14.27 6.34
CA ASN A 41 3.62 12.91 5.99
C ASN A 41 3.95 11.86 7.07
N ILE A 42 4.68 12.25 8.13
CA ILE A 42 5.12 11.35 9.20
C ILE A 42 4.58 11.87 10.53
N ARG A 43 3.91 10.99 11.28
CA ARG A 43 3.46 11.29 12.64
C ARG A 43 4.60 11.07 13.64
N SER A 44 5.61 11.95 13.60
CA SER A 44 6.77 11.89 14.49
C SER A 44 6.52 12.50 15.88
N ASP A 45 5.52 13.37 16.01
CA ASP A 45 5.21 14.12 17.23
C ASP A 45 3.69 14.08 17.50
N ALA A 46 3.31 13.90 18.77
CA ALA A 46 1.92 13.82 19.24
C ALA A 46 1.09 15.08 18.95
N ARG A 47 1.74 16.24 18.78
CA ARG A 47 1.08 17.51 18.43
C ARG A 47 0.44 17.50 17.04
N TYR A 48 0.93 16.64 16.15
CA TYR A 48 0.41 16.50 14.79
C TYR A 48 -0.89 15.68 14.75
N LYS A 49 -1.98 16.35 14.36
CA LYS A 49 -3.30 15.74 14.18
C LYS A 49 -3.54 15.42 12.71
N LEU A 50 -4.23 14.32 12.43
CA LEU A 50 -4.58 13.91 11.06
C LEU A 50 -5.41 15.02 10.39
N TYR A 51 -4.98 15.46 9.21
CA TYR A 51 -5.66 16.47 8.42
C TYR A 51 -6.34 15.84 7.20
N ILE A 52 -5.55 15.16 6.36
CA ILE A 52 -6.05 14.47 5.18
C ILE A 52 -5.63 13.01 5.30
N LYS A 53 -6.62 12.13 5.31
CA LYS A 53 -6.39 10.70 5.23
C LYS A 53 -6.40 10.29 3.76
N THR A 54 -5.42 9.49 3.35
CA THR A 54 -5.47 8.87 2.03
C THR A 54 -6.75 8.04 1.94
N PRO A 55 -7.60 8.25 0.93
CA PRO A 55 -8.83 7.49 0.80
C PRO A 55 -8.48 6.01 0.67
N LYS A 56 -8.96 5.20 1.63
CA LYS A 56 -8.99 3.76 1.45
C LYS A 56 -10.04 3.49 0.37
N GLY A 57 -9.67 2.73 -0.66
CA GLY A 57 -10.68 2.24 -1.59
C GLY A 57 -11.65 1.34 -0.80
N SER A 58 -12.95 1.52 -0.99
CA SER A 58 -13.93 0.66 -0.33
C SER A 58 -13.91 -0.72 -1.01
N PRO A 59 -14.10 -1.81 -0.24
CA PRO A 59 -14.27 -3.15 -0.81
C PRO A 59 -15.33 -3.16 -1.93
N ASP A 60 -16.44 -2.44 -1.76
CA ASP A 60 -17.51 -2.34 -2.78
C ASP A 60 -17.06 -1.80 -4.13
N ARG A 61 -16.14 -0.82 -4.12
CA ARG A 61 -15.56 -0.26 -5.36
C ARG A 61 -14.74 -1.33 -6.09
N TYR A 62 -13.98 -2.11 -5.33
CA TYR A 62 -13.14 -3.17 -5.88
C TYR A 62 -13.95 -4.39 -6.32
N ILE A 63 -15.00 -4.76 -5.57
CA ILE A 63 -15.95 -5.81 -5.97
C ILE A 63 -16.55 -5.49 -7.34
N LYS A 64 -16.99 -4.23 -7.57
CA LYS A 64 -17.45 -3.79 -8.90
C LYS A 64 -16.34 -3.82 -9.94
N LYS A 65 -15.17 -3.28 -9.61
CA LYS A 65 -14.01 -3.23 -10.52
C LYS A 65 -13.58 -4.62 -10.99
N TYR A 66 -13.63 -5.62 -10.13
CA TYR A 66 -13.22 -6.99 -10.44
C TYR A 66 -14.36 -7.87 -10.97
N GLY A 67 -15.59 -7.36 -11.06
CA GLY A 67 -16.77 -8.13 -11.46
C GLY A 67 -16.56 -8.91 -12.76
N ASP A 68 -16.08 -8.24 -13.81
CA ASP A 68 -15.85 -8.89 -15.12
C ASP A 68 -14.78 -9.98 -15.07
N ILE A 69 -13.74 -9.80 -14.24
CA ILE A 69 -12.65 -10.76 -14.07
C ILE A 69 -13.14 -11.96 -13.24
N ILE A 70 -13.94 -11.72 -12.20
CA ILE A 70 -14.57 -12.75 -11.38
C ILE A 70 -15.53 -13.59 -12.24
N ALA A 71 -16.35 -12.95 -13.08
CA ALA A 71 -17.26 -13.63 -13.99
C ALA A 71 -16.50 -14.47 -15.04
N GLN A 72 -15.38 -13.97 -15.55
CA GLN A 72 -14.51 -14.74 -16.45
C GLN A 72 -13.90 -15.96 -15.77
N ALA A 73 -13.39 -15.80 -14.54
CA ALA A 73 -12.84 -16.90 -13.76
C ALA A 73 -13.91 -17.95 -13.43
N SER A 74 -15.11 -17.49 -13.02
CA SER A 74 -16.27 -18.36 -12.78
C SER A 74 -16.59 -19.23 -13.98
N ARG A 75 -16.72 -18.64 -15.18
CA ARG A 75 -16.98 -19.40 -16.42
C ARG A 75 -15.84 -20.34 -16.79
N ARG A 76 -14.59 -19.91 -16.62
CA ARG A 76 -13.41 -20.69 -17.02
C ARG A 76 -13.20 -21.94 -16.15
N PHE A 77 -13.47 -21.82 -14.85
CA PHE A 77 -13.19 -22.88 -13.88
C PHE A 77 -14.45 -23.57 -13.35
N GLY A 78 -15.65 -23.14 -13.76
CA GLY A 78 -16.91 -23.73 -13.30
C GLY A 78 -17.19 -23.51 -11.82
N VAL A 79 -16.74 -22.37 -11.28
CA VAL A 79 -16.86 -22.04 -9.84
C VAL A 79 -17.87 -20.90 -9.66
N GLU A 80 -18.73 -21.02 -8.66
CA GLU A 80 -19.68 -19.97 -8.28
C GLU A 80 -18.98 -18.64 -7.95
N GLU A 81 -19.49 -17.51 -8.49
CA GLU A 81 -18.91 -16.19 -8.23
C GLU A 81 -18.92 -15.82 -6.74
N SER A 82 -19.93 -16.29 -6.00
CA SER A 82 -20.06 -16.06 -4.55
C SER A 82 -18.90 -16.68 -3.78
N LEU A 83 -18.46 -17.87 -4.18
CA LEU A 83 -17.31 -18.55 -3.60
C LEU A 83 -16.01 -17.81 -3.92
N ILE A 84 -15.82 -17.38 -5.17
CA ILE A 84 -14.64 -16.59 -5.56
C ILE A 84 -14.57 -15.29 -4.74
N LYS A 85 -15.71 -14.58 -4.59
CA LYS A 85 -15.80 -13.36 -3.78
C LYS A 85 -15.49 -13.64 -2.30
N ALA A 86 -15.97 -14.76 -1.75
CA ALA A 86 -15.71 -15.14 -0.37
C ALA A 86 -14.23 -15.41 -0.10
N VAL A 87 -13.54 -16.10 -1.02
CA VAL A 87 -12.09 -16.35 -0.90
C VAL A 87 -11.31 -15.03 -1.00
N ILE A 88 -11.59 -14.17 -1.98
CA ILE A 88 -10.93 -12.87 -2.11
C ILE A 88 -11.10 -12.03 -0.84
N LYS A 89 -12.31 -12.04 -0.26
CA LYS A 89 -12.64 -11.37 1.00
C LYS A 89 -11.81 -11.92 2.16
N ALA A 90 -11.72 -13.23 2.30
CA ALA A 90 -11.01 -13.89 3.39
C ALA A 90 -9.49 -13.63 3.34
N GLU A 91 -8.91 -13.63 2.14
CA GLU A 91 -7.45 -13.51 1.95
C GLU A 91 -6.97 -12.05 1.98
N SER A 92 -7.73 -11.13 1.39
CA SER A 92 -7.25 -9.76 1.14
C SER A 92 -8.26 -8.67 1.47
N ASP A 93 -9.51 -9.01 1.80
CA ASP A 93 -10.62 -8.06 1.90
C ASP A 93 -10.78 -7.16 0.65
N PHE A 94 -10.49 -7.70 -0.55
CA PHE A 94 -10.42 -6.95 -1.81
C PHE A 94 -9.39 -5.81 -1.84
N ASP A 95 -8.37 -5.85 -0.97
CA ASP A 95 -7.24 -4.91 -1.01
C ASP A 95 -6.21 -5.33 -2.07
N PRO A 96 -6.03 -4.55 -3.16
CA PRO A 96 -5.01 -4.85 -4.18
C PRO A 96 -3.57 -4.71 -3.68
N ARG A 97 -3.37 -4.21 -2.46
CA ARG A 97 -2.07 -4.03 -1.84
C ARG A 97 -1.83 -5.04 -0.71
N ALA A 98 -2.64 -6.07 -0.53
CA ALA A 98 -2.34 -7.11 0.46
C ALA A 98 -0.99 -7.80 0.15
N VAL A 99 -0.18 -8.07 1.18
CA VAL A 99 1.12 -8.78 1.12
C VAL A 99 1.22 -9.84 2.20
#